data_AF-A0A1Q7MN86-F1
#
_entry.id   AF-A0A1Q7MN86-F1
#
_cell.length_a   1.000
_cell.length_b   1.000
_cell.length_c   1.000
_cell.angle_alpha   90.00
_cell.angle_beta   90.00
_cell.angle_gamma   90.00
#
_symmetry.space_group_name_H-M   'P 1'
#
loop_
_entity.id
_entity.type
_entity.pdbx_description
1 polymer ?
#
loop_
_entity_poly.entity_id
_entity_poly.type
_entity_poly.pdbx_seq_one_letter_code
_entity_poly.pdbx_strand_id
1 'polypeptide(L)'
;MKVLVLDTSAFIMGFNPTRPGEAYTVPAVEDELLRGTMTQLRFHVNKEKGKVILRFPSSRAMETVQAVSTKAGEKGHVSQADREVVALALDLKQDGQDPVIVSDDYAVQNMAEHLHLNYGSLANFGIAHKFNWIMYCPACHRRSTGPEKTCRVCGTELKRKVLSRSKISQANSVEMNPHDKTES
;
A
#
# COMPACT_ATOMS: atom_id res chain seq x y z
N MET A 1 -21.11 -2.37 -2.64
CA MET A 1 -20.17 -2.98 -3.62
C MET A 1 -18.79 -3.04 -2.99
N LYS A 2 -18.09 -4.17 -3.09
CA LYS A 2 -16.75 -4.31 -2.52
C LYS A 2 -15.71 -3.64 -3.43
N VAL A 3 -14.86 -2.79 -2.87
CA VAL A 3 -13.80 -2.09 -3.59
C VAL A 3 -12.49 -2.17 -2.82
N LEU A 4 -11.37 -2.02 -3.52
CA LEU A 4 -10.03 -2.06 -2.94
C LEU A 4 -9.44 -0.66 -2.91
N VAL A 5 -8.78 -0.32 -1.81
CA VAL A 5 -7.98 0.90 -1.69
C VAL A 5 -6.52 0.49 -1.59
N LEU A 6 -5.74 0.82 -2.60
CA LEU A 6 -4.38 0.34 -2.79
C LEU A 6 -3.39 1.35 -2.23
N ASP A 7 -2.55 0.86 -1.33
CA ASP A 7 -1.36 1.56 -0.84
C ASP A 7 -0.17 1.35 -1.80
N THR A 8 0.88 2.17 -1.66
CA THR A 8 2.15 2.08 -2.38
C THR A 8 2.73 0.67 -2.35
N SER A 9 2.67 0.00 -1.19
CA SER A 9 3.15 -1.36 -0.99
C SER A 9 2.46 -2.38 -1.93
N ALA A 10 1.17 -2.22 -2.21
CA ALA A 10 0.42 -3.08 -3.13
C ALA A 10 0.97 -3.00 -4.56
N PHE A 11 1.29 -1.80 -5.03
CA PHE A 11 1.88 -1.60 -6.35
C PHE A 11 3.31 -2.14 -6.43
N ILE A 12 4.14 -1.86 -5.42
CA ILE A 12 5.54 -2.32 -5.38
C ILE A 12 5.61 -3.84 -5.38
N MET A 13 4.73 -4.52 -4.65
CA MET A 13 4.69 -5.98 -4.62
C MET A 13 3.97 -6.60 -5.83
N GLY A 14 3.47 -5.76 -6.74
CA GLY A 14 2.97 -6.19 -8.03
C GLY A 14 1.53 -6.66 -8.02
N PHE A 15 0.69 -6.14 -7.13
CA PHE A 15 -0.76 -6.25 -7.25
C PHE A 15 -1.21 -5.83 -8.66
N ASN A 16 -2.19 -6.54 -9.21
CA ASN A 16 -2.73 -6.23 -10.53
C ASN A 16 -4.25 -6.34 -10.50
N PRO A 17 -4.97 -5.21 -10.56
CA PRO A 17 -6.43 -5.24 -10.53
C PRO A 17 -6.99 -6.00 -11.74
N THR A 18 -7.96 -6.87 -11.49
CA THR A 18 -8.59 -7.70 -12.51
C THR A 18 -9.73 -6.97 -13.22
N ARG A 19 -10.51 -6.16 -12.50
CA ARG A 19 -11.70 -5.47 -13.01
C ARG A 19 -11.58 -3.94 -12.93
N PRO A 20 -12.07 -3.19 -13.94
CA PRO A 20 -12.20 -1.74 -13.87
C PRO A 20 -13.12 -1.28 -12.74
N GLY A 21 -12.82 -0.14 -12.12
CA GLY A 21 -13.68 0.49 -11.11
C GLY A 21 -13.73 -0.19 -9.74
N GLU A 22 -13.03 -1.31 -9.54
CA GLU A 22 -12.97 -2.01 -8.24
C GLU A 22 -11.72 -1.64 -7.42
N ALA A 23 -10.77 -0.88 -7.97
CA ALA A 23 -9.56 -0.48 -7.27
C ALA A 23 -9.33 1.04 -7.33
N TYR A 24 -9.07 1.61 -6.16
CA TYR A 24 -8.86 3.04 -5.94
C TYR A 24 -7.49 3.27 -5.31
N THR A 25 -6.94 4.46 -5.53
CA THR A 25 -5.71 4.93 -4.90
C THR A 25 -5.74 6.46 -4.80
N VAL A 26 -4.81 7.00 -4.02
CA VAL A 26 -4.62 8.44 -3.85
C VAL A 26 -3.42 8.96 -4.67
N PRO A 27 -3.39 10.25 -5.01
CA PRO A 27 -2.26 10.86 -5.71
C PRO A 27 -0.93 10.76 -4.95
N ALA A 28 -0.95 10.87 -3.61
CA ALA A 28 0.27 10.74 -2.81
C ALA A 28 0.97 9.38 -3.02
N VAL A 29 0.20 8.31 -3.27
CA VAL A 29 0.75 6.99 -3.62
C VAL A 29 1.45 7.02 -4.98
N GLU A 30 0.91 7.74 -5.97
CA GLU A 30 1.56 7.91 -7.27
C GLU A 30 2.90 8.65 -7.13
N ASP A 31 2.96 9.65 -6.26
CA ASP A 31 4.18 10.44 -6.00
C ASP A 31 5.29 9.61 -5.32
N GLU A 32 4.94 8.60 -4.52
CA GLU A 32 5.90 7.68 -3.91
C GLU A 32 6.50 6.66 -4.89
N LEU A 33 5.84 6.41 -6.03
CA LEU A 33 6.35 5.47 -7.02
C LEU A 33 7.60 6.02 -7.72
N LEU A 34 8.71 5.29 -7.57
CA LEU A 34 9.99 5.65 -8.19
C LEU A 34 9.87 5.78 -9.71
N ARG A 35 10.29 6.96 -10.21
CA ARG A 35 10.27 7.27 -11.65
C ARG A 35 11.16 6.32 -12.45
N GLY A 36 10.69 5.92 -13.63
CA GLY A 36 11.43 5.04 -14.54
C GLY A 36 11.45 3.56 -14.13
N THR A 37 10.66 3.16 -13.13
CA THR A 37 10.53 1.76 -12.72
C THR A 37 9.39 1.05 -13.43
N MET A 38 9.50 -0.28 -13.52
CA MET A 38 8.42 -1.13 -14.06
C MET A 38 7.13 -1.00 -13.24
N THR A 39 7.25 -0.75 -11.93
CA THR A 39 6.10 -0.49 -11.05
C THR A 39 5.33 0.75 -11.48
N GLN A 40 6.03 1.86 -11.72
CA GLN A 40 5.41 3.10 -12.20
C GLN A 40 4.73 2.90 -13.57
N LEU A 41 5.38 2.19 -14.49
CA LEU A 41 4.80 1.90 -15.80
C LEU A 41 3.52 1.07 -15.69
N ARG A 42 3.53 0.02 -14.87
CA ARG A 42 2.34 -0.82 -14.61
C ARG A 42 1.22 -0.03 -13.97
N PHE A 43 1.53 0.86 -13.03
CA PHE A 43 0.56 1.76 -12.42
C PHE A 43 -0.12 2.62 -13.49
N HIS A 44 0.65 3.33 -14.31
CA HIS A 44 0.13 4.19 -15.36
C HIS A 44 -0.76 3.43 -16.35
N VAL A 45 -0.30 2.27 -16.83
CA VAL A 45 -1.09 1.45 -17.76
C VAL A 45 -2.43 1.02 -17.14
N ASN A 46 -2.46 0.68 -15.85
CA ASN A 46 -3.71 0.32 -15.17
C ASN A 46 -4.61 1.55 -14.92
N LYS A 47 -4.03 2.72 -14.61
CA LYS A 47 -4.74 4.00 -14.49
C LYS A 47 -5.43 4.36 -15.81
N GLU A 48 -4.68 4.38 -16.91
CA GLU A 48 -5.20 4.67 -18.27
C GLU A 48 -6.31 3.70 -18.70
N LYS A 49 -6.21 2.42 -18.29
CA LYS A 49 -7.22 1.40 -18.58
C LYS A 49 -8.45 1.46 -17.66
N GLY A 50 -8.53 2.41 -16.73
CA GLY A 50 -9.62 2.52 -15.75
C GLY A 50 -9.64 1.39 -14.72
N LYS A 51 -8.55 0.61 -14.62
CA LYS A 51 -8.39 -0.48 -13.65
C LYS A 51 -8.00 0.04 -12.26
N VAL A 52 -7.38 1.21 -12.20
CA VAL A 52 -7.10 1.94 -10.96
C VAL A 52 -7.67 3.33 -11.11
N ILE A 53 -8.53 3.72 -10.18
CA ILE A 53 -9.12 5.07 -10.13
C ILE A 53 -8.35 5.90 -9.11
N LEU A 54 -7.85 7.05 -9.56
CA LEU A 54 -7.15 7.99 -8.71
C LEU A 54 -8.15 9.01 -8.16
N ARG A 55 -8.30 9.08 -6.83
CA ARG A 55 -9.27 9.95 -6.17
C ARG A 55 -8.64 10.62 -4.96
N PHE A 56 -8.86 11.93 -4.82
CA PHE A 56 -8.49 12.66 -3.62
C PHE A 56 -9.51 12.39 -2.51
N PRO A 57 -9.06 12.15 -1.27
CA PRO A 57 -9.96 12.12 -0.13
C PRO A 57 -10.52 13.52 0.15
N SER A 58 -11.68 13.57 0.77
CA SER A 58 -12.34 14.78 1.24
C SER A 58 -11.58 15.36 2.43
N SER A 59 -11.62 16.69 2.58
CA SER A 59 -11.02 17.38 3.74
C SER A 59 -11.59 16.85 5.06
N ARG A 60 -12.89 16.50 5.08
CA ARG A 60 -13.56 15.94 6.26
C ARG A 60 -13.00 14.57 6.64
N ALA A 61 -12.77 13.69 5.68
CA ALA A 61 -12.14 12.40 5.94
C ALA A 61 -10.70 12.58 6.42
N MET A 62 -9.94 13.49 5.79
CA MET A 62 -8.58 13.82 6.21
C MET A 62 -8.50 14.34 7.65
N GLU A 63 -9.39 15.25 8.06
CA GLU A 63 -9.49 15.74 9.43
C GLU A 63 -9.80 14.62 10.42
N THR A 64 -10.72 13.72 10.05
CA THR A 64 -11.11 12.57 10.87
C THR A 64 -9.92 11.62 11.07
N VAL A 65 -9.21 11.28 9.99
CA VAL A 65 -8.00 10.43 10.05
C VAL A 65 -6.89 11.11 10.85
N GLN A 66 -6.70 12.42 10.71
CA GLN A 66 -5.70 13.15 11.48
C GLN A 66 -5.99 13.13 12.99
N ALA A 67 -7.27 13.22 13.38
CA ALA A 67 -7.69 13.08 14.76
C ALA A 67 -7.44 11.66 15.30
N VAL A 68 -7.74 10.63 14.50
CA VAL A 68 -7.49 9.22 14.86
C VAL A 68 -6.00 8.92 14.97
N SER A 69 -5.19 9.34 14.00
CA SER A 69 -3.72 9.20 14.04
C SER A 69 -3.12 9.82 15.31
N THR A 70 -3.66 10.97 15.75
CA THR A 70 -3.23 11.61 16.99
C THR A 70 -3.63 10.81 18.23
N LYS A 71 -4.87 10.28 18.27
CA LYS A 71 -5.38 9.47 19.39
C LYS A 71 -4.69 8.11 19.50
N ALA A 72 -4.38 7.48 18.38
CA ALA A 72 -3.70 6.19 18.29
C ALA A 72 -2.19 6.29 18.60
N GLY A 73 -1.64 7.49 18.77
CA GLY A 73 -0.20 7.70 19.01
C GLY A 73 0.66 7.60 17.74
N GLU A 74 0.05 7.54 16.57
CA GLU A 74 0.71 7.31 15.28
C GLU A 74 1.24 8.59 14.61
N LYS A 75 0.94 9.78 15.17
CA LYS A 75 1.21 11.08 14.55
C LYS A 75 2.66 11.29 14.05
N GLY A 76 3.64 10.63 14.66
CA GLY A 76 5.06 10.72 14.26
C GLY A 76 5.55 9.66 13.27
N HIS A 77 4.73 8.65 12.96
CA HIS A 77 5.15 7.46 12.20
C HIS A 77 4.38 7.27 10.89
N VAL A 78 3.23 7.91 10.69
CA VAL A 78 2.47 7.83 9.43
C VAL A 78 2.88 8.88 8.40
N SER A 79 3.03 8.44 7.15
CA SER A 79 3.26 9.29 6.01
C SER A 79 2.00 10.08 5.59
N GLN A 80 2.13 10.93 4.57
CA GLN A 80 0.97 11.55 3.93
C GLN A 80 0.14 10.52 3.14
N ALA A 81 0.80 9.62 2.40
CA ALA A 81 0.12 8.59 1.63
C ALA A 81 -0.73 7.68 2.52
N ASP A 82 -0.19 7.26 3.68
CA ASP A 82 -0.93 6.42 4.63
C ASP A 82 -2.24 7.08 5.09
N ARG A 83 -2.17 8.36 5.46
CA ARG A 83 -3.35 9.13 5.90
C ARG A 83 -4.35 9.32 4.78
N GLU A 84 -3.89 9.63 3.57
CA GLU A 84 -4.75 9.80 2.41
C GLU A 84 -5.43 8.48 2.00
N VAL A 85 -4.72 7.35 2.03
CA VAL A 85 -5.26 6.01 1.75
C VAL A 85 -6.40 5.67 2.71
N VAL A 86 -6.19 5.85 4.01
CA VAL A 86 -7.23 5.58 5.02
C VAL A 86 -8.40 6.56 4.87
N ALA A 87 -8.12 7.84 4.58
CA ALA A 87 -9.17 8.84 4.38
C ALA A 87 -10.03 8.53 3.15
N LEU A 88 -9.40 8.06 2.06
CA LEU A 88 -10.12 7.66 0.85
C LEU A 88 -11.02 6.45 1.11
N ALA A 89 -10.55 5.47 1.88
CA ALA A 89 -11.38 4.35 2.30
C ALA A 89 -12.58 4.81 3.16
N LEU A 90 -12.37 5.79 4.05
CA LEU A 90 -13.45 6.36 4.84
C LEU A 90 -14.52 7.04 3.95
N ASP A 91 -14.11 7.84 2.96
CA ASP A 91 -15.04 8.44 2.00
C ASP A 91 -15.82 7.39 1.22
N LEU A 92 -15.14 6.37 0.68
CA LEU A 92 -15.79 5.31 -0.10
C LEU A 92 -16.83 4.56 0.76
N LYS A 93 -16.54 4.34 2.04
CA LYS A 93 -17.51 3.77 2.98
C LYS A 93 -18.70 4.70 3.20
N GLN A 94 -18.48 6.01 3.33
CA GLN A 94 -19.54 7.01 3.45
C GLN A 94 -20.39 7.13 2.17
N ASP A 95 -19.80 6.87 1.01
CA ASP A 95 -20.47 6.79 -0.29
C ASP A 95 -21.27 5.46 -0.47
N GLY A 96 -21.37 4.63 0.57
CA GLY A 96 -22.14 3.37 0.55
C GLY A 96 -21.41 2.18 -0.07
N GLN A 97 -20.09 2.28 -0.24
CA GLN A 97 -19.26 1.16 -0.70
C GLN A 97 -18.72 0.34 0.47
N ASP A 98 -18.15 -0.82 0.18
CA ASP A 98 -17.46 -1.68 1.16
C ASP A 98 -15.96 -1.72 0.81
N PRO A 99 -15.19 -0.71 1.25
CA PRO A 99 -13.78 -0.59 0.90
C PRO A 99 -12.90 -1.50 1.78
N VAL A 100 -11.92 -2.15 1.16
CA VAL A 100 -10.86 -2.89 1.83
C VAL A 100 -9.52 -2.25 1.51
N ILE A 101 -8.82 -1.79 2.54
CA ILE A 101 -7.47 -1.24 2.42
C ILE A 101 -6.49 -2.40 2.25
N VAL A 102 -5.66 -2.34 1.20
CA VAL A 102 -4.66 -3.35 0.92
C VAL A 102 -3.29 -2.84 1.37
N SER A 103 -2.91 -3.16 2.60
CA SER A 103 -1.62 -2.78 3.17
C SER A 103 -1.19 -3.75 4.29
N ASP A 104 0.12 -3.97 4.38
CA ASP A 104 0.78 -4.70 5.49
C ASP A 104 1.35 -3.74 6.56
N ASP A 105 1.16 -2.42 6.42
CA ASP A 105 1.66 -1.42 7.37
C ASP A 105 0.80 -1.39 8.64
N TYR A 106 1.45 -1.53 9.80
CA TYR A 106 0.76 -1.56 11.10
C TYR A 106 0.08 -0.24 11.43
N ALA A 107 0.66 0.90 11.07
CA ALA A 107 0.09 2.21 11.35
C ALA A 107 -1.18 2.43 10.51
N VAL A 108 -1.20 1.98 9.25
CA VAL A 108 -2.40 1.97 8.40
C VAL A 108 -3.49 1.07 9.00
N GLN A 109 -3.14 -0.14 9.42
CA GLN A 109 -4.08 -1.09 10.03
C GLN A 109 -4.66 -0.54 11.33
N ASN A 110 -3.83 0.06 12.19
CA ASN A 110 -4.26 0.65 13.45
C ASN A 110 -5.28 1.80 13.22
N MET A 111 -5.02 2.69 12.27
CA MET A 111 -5.99 3.73 11.90
C MET A 111 -7.28 3.15 11.31
N ALA A 112 -7.18 2.10 10.48
CA ALA A 112 -8.33 1.43 9.91
C ALA A 112 -9.21 0.79 11.01
N GLU A 113 -8.62 0.14 12.00
CA GLU A 113 -9.35 -0.45 13.14
C GLU A 113 -10.12 0.59 13.95
N HIS A 114 -9.47 1.72 14.27
CA HIS A 114 -10.10 2.83 14.99
C HIS A 114 -11.27 3.47 14.21
N LEU A 115 -11.28 3.34 12.88
CA LEU A 115 -12.33 3.84 11.99
C LEU A 115 -13.31 2.76 11.55
N HIS A 116 -13.17 1.53 12.07
CA HIS A 116 -13.95 0.36 11.68
C HIS A 116 -13.93 0.12 10.16
N LEU A 117 -12.77 0.29 9.52
CA LEU A 117 -12.55 0.04 8.11
C LEU A 117 -11.97 -1.37 7.91
N ASN A 118 -12.39 -2.01 6.82
CA ASN A 118 -11.83 -3.31 6.45
C ASN A 118 -10.42 -3.10 5.87
N TYR A 119 -9.50 -3.99 6.23
CA TYR A 119 -8.18 -4.05 5.62
C TYR A 119 -7.80 -5.51 5.36
N GLY A 120 -6.83 -5.73 4.47
CA GLY A 120 -6.34 -7.06 4.16
C GLY A 120 -4.86 -7.04 3.80
N SER A 121 -4.14 -8.04 4.29
CA SER A 121 -2.74 -8.23 3.97
C SER A 121 -2.54 -8.46 2.48
N LEU A 122 -1.40 -8.03 1.95
CA LEU A 122 -0.97 -8.28 0.58
C LEU A 122 -1.06 -9.78 0.22
N ALA A 123 -0.72 -10.66 1.16
CA ALA A 123 -0.80 -12.12 0.98
C ALA A 123 -2.20 -12.62 0.62
N ASN A 124 -3.25 -12.03 1.20
CA ASN A 124 -4.65 -12.40 0.98
C ASN A 124 -5.11 -12.09 -0.46
N PHE A 125 -4.39 -11.18 -1.14
CA PHE A 125 -4.66 -10.78 -2.52
C PHE A 125 -3.74 -11.48 -3.53
N GLY A 126 -3.16 -12.62 -3.16
CA GLY A 126 -2.31 -13.43 -4.05
C GLY A 126 -0.88 -12.91 -4.20
N ILE A 127 -0.48 -11.91 -3.39
CA ILE A 127 0.88 -11.38 -3.38
C ILE A 127 1.72 -12.27 -2.46
N ALA A 128 2.15 -13.39 -3.01
CA ALA A 128 2.81 -14.44 -2.23
C ALA A 128 4.28 -14.14 -1.88
N HIS A 129 4.86 -13.01 -2.30
CA HIS A 129 6.31 -12.81 -2.27
C HIS A 129 6.75 -11.46 -1.70
N LYS A 130 7.57 -11.51 -0.65
CA LYS A 130 8.30 -10.36 -0.12
C LYS A 130 9.68 -10.29 -0.77
N PHE A 131 10.00 -9.13 -1.33
CA PHE A 131 11.32 -8.84 -1.92
C PHE A 131 12.20 -8.13 -0.88
N ASN A 132 13.28 -8.78 -0.45
CA ASN A 132 14.30 -8.11 0.36
C ASN A 132 15.27 -7.40 -0.57
N TRP A 133 15.29 -6.07 -0.50
CA TRP A 133 16.17 -5.24 -1.33
C TRP A 133 17.45 -4.92 -0.57
N ILE A 134 18.57 -4.92 -1.28
CA ILE A 134 19.84 -4.39 -0.79
C ILE A 134 20.34 -3.29 -1.72
N MET A 135 21.03 -2.32 -1.13
CA MET A 135 21.89 -1.41 -1.86
C MET A 135 23.24 -2.12 -2.09
N TYR A 136 23.76 -2.10 -3.31
CA TYR A 136 25.05 -2.68 -3.65
C TYR A 136 25.82 -1.78 -4.61
N CYS A 137 27.15 -1.79 -4.51
CA CYS A 137 28.00 -1.11 -5.47
C CYS A 137 28.20 -1.98 -6.72
N PRO A 138 27.92 -1.49 -7.93
CA PRO A 138 28.13 -2.26 -9.15
C PRO A 138 29.61 -2.45 -9.51
N ALA A 139 30.52 -1.61 -8.98
CA ALA A 139 31.94 -1.66 -9.30
C ALA A 139 32.74 -2.54 -8.32
N CYS A 140 32.56 -2.36 -7.00
CA CYS A 140 33.29 -3.13 -5.98
C CYS A 140 32.44 -4.22 -5.30
N HIS A 141 31.17 -4.39 -5.70
CA HIS A 141 30.24 -5.40 -5.21
C HIS A 141 29.92 -5.38 -3.70
N ARG A 142 30.39 -4.36 -2.96
CA ARG A 142 30.01 -4.20 -1.55
C ARG A 142 28.55 -3.85 -1.38
N ARG A 143 27.95 -4.43 -0.34
CA ARG A 143 26.60 -4.10 0.12
C ARG A 143 26.67 -2.85 0.99
N SER A 144 25.67 -1.99 0.87
CA SER A 144 25.49 -0.84 1.74
C SER A 144 24.23 -1.05 2.58
N THR A 145 24.36 -0.82 3.89
CA THR A 145 23.26 -0.91 4.87
C THR A 145 22.69 0.45 5.26
N GLY A 146 23.33 1.55 4.83
CA GLY A 146 22.89 2.92 5.12
C GLY A 146 22.11 3.58 3.98
N PRO A 147 21.54 4.79 4.21
CA PRO A 147 20.76 5.55 3.22
C PRO A 147 21.60 6.20 2.12
N GLU A 148 22.88 5.84 2.02
CA GLU A 148 23.84 6.47 1.13
C GLU A 148 23.57 6.12 -0.32
N LYS A 149 23.79 7.10 -1.20
CA LYS A 149 23.66 6.92 -2.66
C LYS A 149 24.98 6.56 -3.32
N THR A 150 26.11 6.77 -2.64
CA THR A 150 27.46 6.55 -3.17
C THR A 150 28.24 5.56 -2.33
N CYS A 151 29.08 4.76 -2.97
CA CYS A 151 29.88 3.76 -2.28
C CYS A 151 31.03 4.43 -1.50
N ARG A 152 31.09 4.22 -0.19
CA ARG A 152 32.20 4.70 0.67
C ARG A 152 33.59 4.20 0.27
N VAL A 153 33.67 3.14 -0.53
CA VAL A 153 34.95 2.49 -0.87
C VAL A 153 35.50 2.94 -2.21
N CYS A 154 34.66 3.05 -3.24
CA CYS A 154 35.12 3.38 -4.60
C CYS A 154 34.39 4.58 -5.22
N GLY A 155 33.54 5.27 -4.47
CA GLY A 155 32.81 6.46 -4.93
C GLY A 155 31.68 6.19 -5.93
N THR A 156 31.56 4.99 -6.48
CA THR A 156 30.53 4.63 -7.47
C THR A 156 29.11 4.70 -6.87
N GLU A 157 28.16 5.17 -7.67
CA GLU A 157 26.74 5.20 -7.28
C GLU A 157 26.20 3.79 -6.98
N LEU A 158 25.48 3.67 -5.87
CA LEU A 158 24.92 2.43 -5.38
C LEU A 158 23.63 2.10 -6.14
N LYS A 159 23.46 0.83 -6.49
CA LYS A 159 22.25 0.31 -7.15
C LYS A 159 21.45 -0.58 -6.20
N ARG A 160 20.13 -0.67 -6.42
CA ARG A 160 19.27 -1.62 -5.70
C ARG A 160 19.27 -2.98 -6.40
N LYS A 161 19.34 -4.06 -5.63
CA LYS A 161 19.15 -5.43 -6.10
C LYS A 161 18.26 -6.19 -5.13
N VAL A 162 17.42 -7.07 -5.66
CA VAL A 162 16.69 -8.06 -4.84
C VAL A 162 17.70 -9.08 -4.30
N LEU A 163 17.89 -9.11 -2.98
CA LEU A 163 18.71 -10.10 -2.28
C LEU A 163 18.03 -11.46 -2.21
N SER A 164 16.74 -11.47 -1.85
CA SER A 164 15.98 -12.70 -1.71
C SER A 164 14.49 -12.47 -1.95
N ARG A 165 13.85 -13.48 -2.52
CA ARG A 165 12.39 -13.62 -2.62
C ARG A 165 11.96 -14.61 -1.56
N SER A 166 11.17 -14.17 -0.57
CA SER A 166 10.60 -15.06 0.45
C SER A 166 9.11 -15.19 0.23
N LYS A 167 8.55 -16.37 0.49
CA LYS A 167 7.09 -16.53 0.51
C LYS A 167 6.56 -15.89 1.78
N ILE A 168 5.54 -15.04 1.67
CA ILE A 168 4.83 -14.54 2.85
C ILE A 168 3.99 -15.73 3.35
N SER A 169 4.34 -16.25 4.53
CA SER A 169 3.54 -17.29 5.19
C SER A 169 2.24 -16.65 5.67
N GLN A 170 1.09 -17.26 5.34
CA GLN A 170 -0.20 -16.91 5.93
C GLN A 170 -0.09 -17.05 7.45
N ALA A 171 0.01 -15.93 8.16
CA ALA A 171 -0.27 -15.89 9.59
C ALA A 171 -1.74 -15.48 9.73
N ASN A 172 -2.55 -16.40 10.25
CA ASN A 172 -3.99 -16.32 10.47
C ASN A 172 -4.54 -14.89 10.61
N SER A 173 -5.21 -14.40 9.57
CA SER A 173 -6.20 -13.32 9.68
C SER A 173 -7.58 -13.96 9.66
N VAL A 174 -8.18 -14.04 10.85
CA VAL A 174 -9.58 -14.23 11.24
C VAL A 174 -10.54 -14.68 10.13
N GLU A 175 -11.16 -15.83 10.36
CA GLU A 175 -12.28 -16.40 9.61
C GLU A 175 -13.27 -15.32 9.14
N MET A 176 -13.43 -15.23 7.82
CA MET A 176 -14.60 -14.62 7.19
C MET A 176 -15.82 -15.41 7.66
N ASN A 177 -16.58 -14.85 8.60
CA ASN A 177 -17.80 -15.45 9.12
C ASN A 177 -18.85 -15.52 7.99
N PRO A 178 -19.29 -16.70 7.52
CA PRO A 178 -20.26 -16.82 6.46
C PRO A 178 -21.63 -17.18 7.04
N HIS A 179 -22.26 -16.26 7.76
CA HIS A 179 -23.68 -16.40 8.11
C HIS A 179 -24.36 -15.03 8.17
N ASP A 180 -24.64 -14.49 6.99
CA ASP A 180 -25.92 -13.83 6.76
C ASP A 180 -26.43 -14.24 5.38
N LYS A 181 -26.99 -15.45 5.32
CA LYS A 181 -27.90 -15.86 4.25
C LYS A 181 -29.30 -15.55 4.74
N THR A 182 -29.82 -14.42 4.27
CA THR A 182 -31.20 -14.22 3.77
C THR A 182 -32.25 -15.29 4.12
N GLU A 183 -33.32 -14.78 4.74
CA GLU A 183 -34.73 -15.04 4.40
C GLU A 183 -35.27 -16.49 4.50
N SER A 184 -36.11 -16.72 5.52
CA SER A 184 -37.54 -17.03 5.38
C SER A 184 -38.28 -16.76 6.69
#